data_AF-A0A8X6WGL8-F1
#
_entry.id   AF-A0A8X6WGL8-F1
#
_cell.length_a   1.000
_cell.length_b   1.000
_cell.length_c   1.000
_cell.angle_alpha   90.00
_cell.angle_beta   90.00
_cell.angle_gamma   90.00
#
_symmetry.space_group_name_H-M   'P 1'
#
loop_
_entity.id
_entity.type
_entity.pdbx_description
1 polymer ?
#
loop_
_entity_poly.entity_id
_entity_poly.type
_entity_poly.pdbx_seq_one_letter_code
_entity_poly.pdbx_strand_id
1 'polypeptide(L)'
;MSSTSLDHGSKEIPALKRDTSSRGMYQVCNDGDRFNSCQVIYSQFGLAIHQNDHQARRRFVQWAQNEIVVVPDFHKRILFSDEAHFCLNGYVNKQTCRIWIEANPQVYVETPLHPEKLTVWCALWAGGILLQNDEDHNVTVNGDRYRAMITNFFIPELNNHDVQELWFQQDGATCHTARATIDLLKDTFGDHLISRFGPVNWRPRSCDLTPLDYFLWRYVKSLVYADKPQTLDHLEDNICRVIADIRPQMLEKVIEN
;
A
#
# COMPACT_ATOMS: atom_id res chain seq x y z
N MET A 1 42.87 58.20 -1.11
CA MET A 1 41.94 57.39 -1.93
C MET A 1 42.62 56.03 -2.10
N SER A 2 42.35 55.14 -1.15
CA SER A 2 43.09 53.89 -0.98
C SER A 2 42.33 52.75 -1.65
N SER A 3 43.04 52.02 -2.49
CA SER A 3 42.66 50.72 -3.04
C SER A 3 42.66 49.67 -1.93
N THR A 4 41.59 48.89 -1.83
CA THR A 4 41.58 47.68 -1.00
C THR A 4 41.02 46.52 -1.81
N SER A 5 41.91 45.56 -2.06
CA SER A 5 41.72 44.25 -2.66
C SER A 5 40.74 43.39 -1.86
N LEU A 6 39.83 42.71 -2.56
CA LEU A 6 39.00 41.64 -2.01
C LEU A 6 39.84 40.37 -1.86
N ASP A 7 40.29 40.10 -0.64
CA ASP A 7 40.97 38.87 -0.24
C ASP A 7 40.00 37.68 -0.26
N HIS A 8 40.39 36.63 -0.98
CA HIS A 8 39.69 35.35 -1.08
C HIS A 8 40.02 34.50 0.14
N GLY A 9 39.24 34.69 1.22
CA GLY A 9 39.33 33.87 2.42
C GLY A 9 38.57 32.55 2.28
N SER A 10 39.18 31.55 1.65
CA SER A 10 38.77 30.14 1.73
C SER A 10 38.87 29.66 3.19
N LYS A 11 37.77 29.68 3.93
CA LYS A 11 37.72 29.03 5.24
C LYS A 11 37.51 27.53 5.06
N GLU A 12 38.59 26.77 5.10
CA GLU A 12 38.55 25.34 5.36
C GLU A 12 37.81 25.08 6.66
N ILE A 13 36.69 24.34 6.59
CA ILE A 13 35.97 23.85 7.76
C ILE A 13 36.66 22.56 8.21
N PRO A 14 36.97 22.38 9.51
CA PRO A 14 37.75 21.23 9.98
C PRO A 14 37.03 19.91 9.70
N ALA A 15 37.78 18.93 9.19
CA ALA A 15 37.31 17.55 9.07
C ALA A 15 36.93 17.00 10.46
N LEU A 16 35.63 16.87 10.74
CA LEU A 16 35.16 16.20 11.95
C LEU A 16 35.47 14.70 11.84
N LYS A 17 36.21 14.21 12.83
CA LYS A 17 36.59 12.80 12.99
C LYS A 17 35.36 11.89 12.94
N ARG A 18 35.48 10.80 12.17
CA ARG A 18 34.54 9.68 12.15
C ARG A 18 34.48 9.05 13.54
N ASP A 19 33.36 9.22 14.23
CA ASP A 19 32.99 8.33 15.32
C ASP A 19 32.23 7.14 14.73
N THR A 20 32.90 6.00 14.64
CA THR A 20 32.37 4.75 14.13
C THR A 20 31.51 4.07 15.20
N SER A 21 30.32 4.62 15.48
CA SER A 21 29.32 3.97 16.35
C SER A 21 27.94 4.63 16.23
N SER A 22 27.30 4.57 15.06
CA SER A 22 25.83 4.51 14.92
C SER A 22 25.46 4.38 13.44
N ARG A 23 24.51 3.48 13.16
CA ARG A 23 24.02 3.19 11.81
C ARG A 23 23.26 4.39 11.24
N GLY A 24 23.88 5.08 10.30
CA GLY A 24 23.22 5.99 9.37
C GLY A 24 24.06 6.10 8.10
N MET A 25 23.61 5.49 7.00
CA MET A 25 24.21 5.78 5.70
C MET A 25 23.64 7.11 5.22
N TYR A 26 24.48 8.13 5.19
CA TYR A 26 24.25 9.36 4.45
C TYR A 26 24.81 9.17 3.04
N GLN A 27 24.04 9.52 2.02
CA GLN A 27 24.61 9.87 0.73
C GLN A 27 24.07 11.24 0.34
N VAL A 28 24.97 12.21 0.37
CA VAL A 28 24.79 13.56 -0.15
C VAL A 28 25.04 13.49 -1.66
N CYS A 29 24.07 13.91 -2.46
CA CYS A 29 24.32 14.33 -3.83
C CYS A 29 23.96 15.81 -3.92
N ASN A 30 24.96 16.68 -3.87
CA ASN A 30 24.86 18.06 -4.28
C ASN A 30 25.74 18.21 -5.52
N ASP A 31 25.10 18.50 -6.64
CA ASP A 31 25.60 19.33 -7.75
C ASP A 31 24.31 19.89 -8.36
N GLY A 32 24.06 21.19 -8.31
CA GLY A 32 24.67 22.14 -9.21
C GLY A 32 23.76 22.32 -10.42
N ASP A 33 22.81 23.24 -10.30
CA ASP A 33 21.94 23.79 -11.35
C ASP A 33 20.76 22.96 -11.92
N ARG A 34 19.56 23.47 -11.61
CA ARG A 34 18.26 23.32 -12.30
C ARG A 34 17.68 21.92 -12.48
N PHE A 35 16.78 21.52 -11.57
CA PHE A 35 15.49 20.87 -11.89
C PHE A 35 14.60 20.87 -10.63
N ASN A 36 13.73 21.87 -10.49
CA ASN A 36 12.72 21.93 -9.43
C ASN A 36 11.46 21.19 -9.86
N SER A 37 11.41 19.89 -9.58
CA SER A 37 10.21 19.11 -9.26
C SER A 37 10.61 17.70 -8.83
N CYS A 38 11.43 17.59 -7.77
CA CYS A 38 11.70 16.31 -7.12
C CYS A 38 10.48 15.91 -6.27
N GLN A 39 9.58 15.12 -6.84
CA GLN A 39 8.70 14.25 -6.04
C GLN A 39 9.22 12.82 -6.15
N VAL A 40 10.38 12.59 -5.54
CA VAL A 40 10.85 11.25 -5.20
C VAL A 40 10.85 11.16 -3.69
N ILE A 41 9.82 10.51 -3.14
CA ILE A 41 9.81 10.07 -1.75
C ILE A 41 9.51 8.58 -1.75
N TYR A 42 10.58 7.78 -1.69
CA TYR A 42 10.57 6.42 -1.15
C TYR A 42 10.82 6.54 0.35
N SER A 43 9.90 6.02 1.17
CA SER A 43 10.28 5.33 2.41
C SER A 43 9.08 4.52 2.91
N GLN A 44 9.13 3.21 2.68
CA GLN A 44 8.27 2.23 3.33
C GLN A 44 8.83 2.00 4.73
N PHE A 45 8.11 2.43 5.77
CA PHE A 45 8.33 1.97 7.13
C PHE A 45 7.02 1.40 7.64
N GLY A 46 6.79 0.11 7.31
CA GLY A 46 5.85 -0.69 8.06
C GLY A 46 6.25 -0.75 9.53
N LEU A 47 5.26 -0.97 10.40
CA LEU A 47 5.41 -1.30 11.82
C LEU A 47 6.70 -2.09 12.08
N ALA A 48 7.49 -1.71 13.08
CA ALA A 48 8.76 -2.35 13.43
C ALA A 48 8.66 -3.88 13.34
N ILE A 49 9.35 -4.46 12.36
CA ILE A 49 9.36 -5.90 12.09
C ILE A 49 10.03 -6.57 13.29
N HIS A 50 9.30 -7.42 14.00
CA HIS A 50 9.89 -8.18 15.10
C HIS A 50 10.76 -9.31 14.54
N GLN A 51 11.77 -9.74 15.31
CA GLN A 51 12.68 -10.83 14.91
C GLN A 51 11.95 -12.13 14.52
N ASN A 52 10.80 -12.39 15.15
CA ASN A 52 9.93 -13.54 14.86
C ASN A 52 9.14 -13.40 13.54
N ASP A 53 8.91 -12.18 13.06
CA ASP A 53 8.24 -11.94 11.78
C ASP A 53 9.15 -12.35 10.61
N HIS A 54 10.48 -12.16 10.74
CA HIS A 54 11.43 -12.48 9.67
C HIS A 54 11.48 -13.96 9.30
N GLN A 55 11.33 -14.88 10.26
CA GLN A 55 11.33 -16.31 9.94
C GLN A 55 10.06 -16.71 9.20
N ALA A 56 8.91 -16.22 9.66
CA ALA A 56 7.64 -16.57 9.06
C ALA A 56 7.47 -15.94 7.67
N ARG A 57 7.92 -14.69 7.49
CA ARG A 57 8.00 -14.04 6.17
C ARG A 57 8.91 -14.80 5.22
N ARG A 58 10.09 -15.27 5.69
CA ARG A 58 10.99 -16.10 4.87
C ARG A 58 10.35 -17.41 4.45
N ARG A 59 9.58 -18.07 5.31
CA ARG A 59 8.86 -19.31 4.95
C ARG A 59 7.83 -19.06 3.86
N PHE A 60 7.08 -17.97 3.95
CA PHE A 60 6.13 -17.59 2.89
C PHE A 60 6.85 -17.33 1.56
N VAL A 61 7.91 -16.51 1.58
CA VAL A 61 8.69 -16.21 0.36
C VAL A 61 9.29 -17.48 -0.24
N GLN A 62 9.85 -18.37 0.60
CA GLN A 62 10.40 -19.64 0.13
C GLN A 62 9.33 -20.54 -0.50
N TRP A 63 8.14 -20.61 0.11
CA TRP A 63 7.01 -21.33 -0.46
C TRP A 63 6.60 -20.74 -1.81
N ALA A 64 6.39 -19.42 -1.89
CA ALA A 64 6.02 -18.75 -3.13
C ALA A 64 7.06 -18.92 -4.24
N GLN A 65 8.35 -18.86 -3.90
CA GLN A 65 9.45 -19.15 -4.85
C GLN A 65 9.38 -20.57 -5.40
N ASN A 66 9.06 -21.55 -4.55
CA ASN A 66 8.90 -22.94 -5.00
C ASN A 66 7.70 -23.08 -5.94
N GLU A 67 6.55 -22.46 -5.61
CA GLU A 67 5.37 -22.47 -6.48
C GLU A 67 5.64 -21.82 -7.83
N ILE A 68 6.36 -20.69 -7.87
CA ILE A 68 6.75 -20.00 -9.12
C ILE A 68 7.61 -20.90 -10.03
N VAL A 69 8.43 -21.78 -9.46
CA VAL A 69 9.26 -22.72 -10.22
C VAL A 69 8.43 -23.89 -10.76
N VAL A 70 7.44 -24.35 -10.01
CA VAL A 70 6.64 -25.54 -10.33
C VAL A 70 5.47 -25.20 -11.27
N VAL A 71 4.82 -24.06 -11.05
CA VAL A 71 3.61 -23.63 -11.76
C VAL A 71 3.95 -22.43 -12.65
N PRO A 72 3.89 -22.58 -13.98
CA PRO A 72 4.06 -21.47 -14.90
C PRO A 72 3.08 -20.35 -14.60
N ASP A 73 3.59 -19.11 -14.59
CA ASP A 73 2.80 -17.89 -14.36
C ASP A 73 2.05 -17.88 -13.01
N PHE A 74 2.55 -18.59 -11.98
CA PHE A 74 1.91 -18.65 -10.66
C PHE A 74 1.52 -17.28 -10.09
N HIS A 75 2.42 -16.30 -10.20
CA HIS A 75 2.21 -14.92 -9.75
C HIS A 75 0.97 -14.26 -10.39
N LYS A 76 0.61 -14.63 -11.62
CA LYS A 76 -0.59 -14.11 -12.32
C LYS A 76 -1.90 -14.74 -11.82
N ARG A 77 -1.80 -15.87 -11.10
CA ARG A 77 -2.94 -16.61 -10.55
C ARG A 77 -3.33 -16.14 -9.13
N ILE A 78 -2.58 -15.20 -8.53
CA ILE A 78 -2.86 -14.71 -7.19
C ILE A 78 -3.77 -13.48 -7.26
N LEU A 79 -4.94 -13.59 -6.64
CA LEU A 79 -5.88 -12.51 -6.33
C LEU A 79 -5.51 -11.91 -4.97
N PHE A 80 -4.97 -10.70 -4.99
CA PHE A 80 -4.72 -9.94 -3.76
C PHE A 80 -5.97 -9.14 -3.41
N SER A 81 -6.31 -9.07 -2.13
CA SER A 81 -7.42 -8.25 -1.62
C SER A 81 -7.01 -7.38 -0.43
N ASP A 82 -7.61 -6.20 -0.32
CA ASP A 82 -7.35 -5.24 0.76
C ASP A 82 -8.41 -4.12 0.79
N GLU A 83 -8.47 -3.40 1.91
CA GLU A 83 -9.31 -2.22 2.09
C GLU A 83 -8.49 -0.93 2.23
N ALA A 84 -8.96 0.12 1.57
CA ALA A 84 -8.41 1.47 1.73
C ALA A 84 -9.48 2.47 2.18
N HIS A 85 -9.08 3.33 3.12
CA HIS A 85 -9.85 4.52 3.48
C HIS A 85 -9.41 5.74 2.66
N PHE A 86 -10.38 6.47 2.14
CA PHE A 86 -10.24 7.77 1.48
C PHE A 86 -11.02 8.81 2.28
N CYS A 87 -10.34 9.80 2.84
CA CYS A 87 -10.95 10.85 3.65
C CYS A 87 -11.14 12.12 2.81
N LEU A 88 -12.29 12.77 2.93
CA LEU A 88 -12.65 13.91 2.09
C LEU A 88 -11.71 15.12 2.25
N ASN A 89 -11.12 15.29 3.43
CA ASN A 89 -10.11 16.31 3.71
C ASN A 89 -8.72 16.00 3.10
N GLY A 90 -8.60 15.03 2.18
CA GLY A 90 -7.34 14.65 1.55
C GLY A 90 -6.39 13.89 2.47
N TYR A 91 -6.91 13.36 3.59
CA TYR A 91 -6.05 12.78 4.62
C TYR A 91 -5.45 11.44 4.18
N VAL A 92 -4.16 11.48 3.84
CA VAL A 92 -3.32 10.29 3.67
C VAL A 92 -2.91 9.79 5.06
N ASN A 93 -3.12 8.50 5.31
CA ASN A 93 -2.87 7.77 6.57
C ASN A 93 -1.71 8.36 7.41
N LYS A 94 -1.95 8.54 8.73
CA LYS A 94 -1.01 9.03 9.77
C LYS A 94 0.39 8.40 9.74
N GLN A 95 0.54 7.23 9.15
CA GLN A 95 1.84 6.57 8.97
C GLN A 95 2.69 7.15 7.83
N THR A 96 2.14 8.04 6.99
CA THR A 96 2.77 8.57 5.77
C THR A 96 2.99 10.09 5.81
N CYS A 97 2.60 10.77 6.89
CA CYS A 97 2.82 12.21 7.02
C CYS A 97 4.14 12.47 7.76
N ARG A 98 5.27 12.36 7.04
CA ARG A 98 6.58 12.83 7.53
C ARG A 98 6.86 14.20 6.91
N ILE A 99 6.64 15.25 7.68
CA ILE A 99 7.08 16.61 7.33
C ILE A 99 8.55 16.70 7.72
N TRP A 100 9.44 16.85 6.75
CA TRP A 100 10.85 17.14 7.00
C TRP A 100 11.04 18.65 7.01
N ILE A 101 11.47 19.18 8.15
CA ILE A 101 11.75 20.59 8.36
C ILE A 101 12.91 20.70 9.37
N GLU A 102 13.86 21.60 9.12
CA GLU A 102 15.08 21.79 9.92
C GLU A 102 14.81 22.23 11.38
N ALA A 103 13.64 22.84 11.64
CA ALA A 103 13.20 23.25 12.97
C ALA A 103 11.69 23.02 13.15
N ASN A 104 11.26 22.64 14.36
CA ASN A 104 9.85 22.39 14.67
C ASN A 104 8.95 23.62 14.32
N PRO A 105 7.98 23.49 13.38
CA PRO A 105 7.25 24.66 12.85
C PRO A 105 6.21 25.25 13.82
N GLN A 106 5.91 24.60 14.96
CA GLN A 106 4.86 25.04 15.89
C GLN A 106 3.49 25.24 15.21
N VAL A 107 3.23 24.53 14.11
CA VAL A 107 1.96 24.57 13.39
C VAL A 107 1.06 23.48 13.92
N TYR A 108 -0.05 23.87 14.53
CA TYR A 108 -1.13 22.99 14.93
C TYR A 108 -2.18 22.98 13.81
N VAL A 109 -2.39 21.81 13.20
CA VAL A 109 -3.51 21.61 12.26
C VAL A 109 -4.61 20.89 13.01
N GLU A 110 -5.67 21.60 13.35
CA GLU A 110 -6.89 20.98 13.88
C GLU A 110 -7.50 20.08 12.80
N THR A 111 -7.67 18.80 13.13
CA THR A 111 -8.29 17.83 12.23
C THR A 111 -9.58 17.34 12.89
N PRO A 112 -10.70 17.21 12.14
CA PRO A 112 -11.92 16.62 12.67
C PRO A 112 -11.64 15.24 13.28
N LEU A 113 -12.25 14.94 14.43
CA LEU A 113 -12.10 13.65 15.11
C LEU A 113 -12.64 12.49 14.26
N HIS A 114 -13.61 12.78 13.38
CA HIS A 114 -14.26 11.84 12.47
C HIS A 114 -14.41 12.48 11.09
N PRO A 115 -13.34 12.54 10.28
CA PRO A 115 -13.47 13.03 8.91
C PRO A 115 -14.38 12.08 8.12
N GLU A 116 -15.24 12.65 7.28
CA GLU A 116 -16.02 11.88 6.31
C GLU A 116 -15.07 11.08 5.43
N LYS A 117 -15.32 9.77 5.34
CA LYS A 117 -14.48 8.84 4.60
C LYS A 117 -15.31 7.81 3.83
N LEU A 118 -14.74 7.43 2.68
CA LEU A 118 -15.14 6.25 1.91
C LEU A 118 -14.21 5.09 2.28
N THR A 119 -14.78 3.92 2.53
CA THR A 119 -14.00 2.67 2.63
C THR A 119 -14.23 1.89 1.34
N VAL A 120 -13.13 1.52 0.71
CA VAL A 120 -13.13 0.82 -0.57
C VAL A 120 -12.47 -0.52 -0.38
N TRP A 121 -13.13 -1.57 -0.82
CA TRP A 121 -12.53 -2.89 -0.95
C TRP A 121 -12.14 -3.14 -2.40
N CYS A 122 -11.00 -3.78 -2.62
CA CYS A 122 -10.51 -4.11 -3.95
C CYS A 122 -9.89 -5.50 -3.99
N ALA A 123 -10.09 -6.20 -5.10
CA ALA A 123 -9.28 -7.34 -5.52
C ALA A 123 -8.48 -7.01 -6.78
N LEU A 124 -7.21 -7.39 -6.82
CA LEU A 124 -6.29 -7.15 -7.94
C LEU A 124 -5.55 -8.43 -8.31
N TRP A 125 -5.52 -8.73 -9.60
CA TRP A 125 -4.71 -9.80 -10.20
C TRP A 125 -4.35 -9.46 -11.65
N ALA A 126 -3.68 -10.38 -12.35
CA ALA A 126 -3.21 -10.14 -13.71
C ALA A 126 -4.34 -9.91 -14.73
N GLY A 127 -5.53 -10.43 -14.44
CA GLY A 127 -6.71 -10.25 -15.28
C GLY A 127 -7.47 -8.95 -15.05
N GLY A 128 -7.16 -8.19 -13.99
CA GLY A 128 -7.83 -6.91 -13.73
C GLY A 128 -7.94 -6.52 -12.27
N ILE A 129 -8.83 -5.56 -12.04
CA ILE A 129 -9.19 -5.03 -10.73
C ILE A 129 -10.71 -5.14 -10.57
N LEU A 130 -11.16 -5.66 -9.43
CA LEU A 130 -12.54 -5.59 -8.96
C LEU A 130 -12.63 -4.62 -7.79
N LEU A 131 -13.65 -3.77 -7.78
CA LEU A 131 -13.82 -2.70 -6.81
C LEU A 131 -15.23 -2.73 -6.22
N GLN A 132 -15.34 -2.67 -4.90
CA GLN A 132 -16.62 -2.47 -4.21
C GLN A 132 -16.48 -1.36 -3.18
N ASN A 133 -17.36 -0.37 -3.26
CA ASN A 133 -17.48 0.67 -2.25
C ASN A 133 -18.46 0.23 -1.17
N ASP A 134 -18.20 0.67 0.05
CA ASP A 134 -19.12 0.47 1.15
C ASP A 134 -20.22 1.54 1.10
N GLU A 135 -21.46 1.14 0.77
CA GLU A 135 -22.62 2.03 0.63
C GLU A 135 -22.95 2.78 1.94
N ASP A 136 -22.63 2.21 3.11
CA ASP A 136 -22.76 2.93 4.38
C ASP A 136 -21.47 3.66 4.73
N HIS A 137 -21.41 4.93 4.33
CA HIS A 137 -20.40 5.89 4.73
C HIS A 137 -20.11 5.82 6.24
N ASN A 138 -18.82 5.87 6.61
CA ASN A 138 -18.33 5.84 8.00
C ASN A 138 -18.57 4.56 8.82
N VAL A 139 -19.10 3.47 8.26
CA VAL A 139 -19.28 2.22 9.01
C VAL A 139 -18.00 1.37 8.95
N THR A 140 -17.55 0.87 10.10
CA THR A 140 -16.42 -0.07 10.18
C THR A 140 -16.82 -1.40 9.55
N VAL A 141 -16.00 -1.94 8.65
CA VAL A 141 -16.16 -3.29 8.11
C VAL A 141 -16.21 -4.28 9.28
N ASN A 142 -17.40 -4.80 9.57
CA ASN A 142 -17.57 -5.90 10.51
C ASN A 142 -17.52 -7.23 9.74
N GLY A 143 -17.35 -8.35 10.45
CA GLY A 143 -17.21 -9.66 9.80
C GLY A 143 -18.41 -10.04 8.93
N ASP A 144 -19.63 -9.63 9.29
CA ASP A 144 -20.85 -9.97 8.56
C ASP A 144 -20.92 -9.21 7.23
N ARG A 145 -20.59 -7.91 7.25
CA ARG A 145 -20.51 -7.06 6.06
C ARG A 145 -19.41 -7.52 5.10
N TYR A 146 -18.25 -7.89 5.65
CA TYR A 146 -17.18 -8.47 4.84
C TYR A 146 -17.65 -9.75 4.12
N ARG A 147 -18.28 -10.69 4.85
CA ARG A 147 -18.81 -11.91 4.24
C ARG A 147 -19.94 -11.64 3.25
N ALA A 148 -20.80 -10.67 3.51
CA ALA A 148 -21.84 -10.26 2.57
C ALA A 148 -21.24 -9.70 1.27
N MET A 149 -20.21 -8.86 1.35
CA MET A 149 -19.48 -8.37 0.18
C MET A 149 -18.83 -9.54 -0.59
N ILE A 150 -18.18 -10.47 0.10
CA ILE A 150 -17.58 -11.65 -0.54
C ILE A 150 -18.64 -12.47 -1.29
N THR A 151 -19.77 -12.78 -0.65
CA THR A 151 -20.81 -13.65 -1.22
C THR A 151 -21.65 -12.96 -2.31
N ASN A 152 -21.99 -11.69 -2.13
CA ASN A 152 -22.97 -11.01 -2.98
C ASN A 152 -22.33 -10.23 -4.12
N PHE A 153 -21.04 -9.87 -4.00
CA PHE A 153 -20.31 -9.12 -5.02
C PHE A 153 -19.11 -9.91 -5.55
N PHE A 154 -18.13 -10.22 -4.70
CA PHE A 154 -16.83 -10.71 -5.18
C PHE A 154 -16.93 -12.07 -5.87
N ILE A 155 -17.53 -13.07 -5.23
CA ILE A 155 -17.67 -14.42 -5.80
C ILE A 155 -18.50 -14.39 -7.10
N PRO A 156 -19.64 -13.67 -7.17
CA PRO A 156 -20.38 -13.49 -8.42
C PRO A 156 -19.57 -12.89 -9.57
N GLU A 157 -18.75 -11.87 -9.31
CA GLU A 157 -17.87 -11.25 -10.32
C GLU A 157 -16.80 -12.22 -10.84
N LEU A 158 -16.40 -13.19 -10.00
CA LEU A 158 -15.45 -14.23 -10.40
C LEU A 158 -16.05 -15.32 -11.31
N ASN A 159 -17.37 -15.38 -11.52
CA ASN A 159 -18.01 -16.46 -12.31
C ASN A 159 -17.52 -16.54 -13.77
N ASN A 160 -16.93 -15.46 -14.30
CA ASN A 160 -16.33 -15.44 -15.64
C ASN A 160 -14.87 -15.93 -15.66
N HIS A 161 -14.32 -16.32 -14.50
CA HIS A 161 -12.94 -16.74 -14.31
C HIS A 161 -12.87 -18.17 -13.78
N ASP A 162 -11.79 -18.88 -14.11
CA ASP A 162 -11.55 -20.20 -13.55
C ASP A 162 -11.04 -20.09 -12.12
N VAL A 163 -11.97 -19.96 -11.17
CA VAL A 163 -11.71 -19.82 -9.73
C VAL A 163 -10.87 -20.98 -9.18
N GLN A 164 -10.94 -22.17 -9.80
CA GLN A 164 -10.18 -23.33 -9.35
C GLN A 164 -8.69 -23.20 -9.62
N GLU A 165 -8.28 -22.33 -10.54
CA GLU A 165 -6.86 -22.06 -10.81
C GLU A 165 -6.33 -20.83 -10.04
N LEU A 166 -7.21 -20.07 -9.38
CA LEU A 166 -6.86 -18.82 -8.71
C LEU A 166 -6.60 -19.01 -7.21
N TRP A 167 -5.61 -18.29 -6.71
CA TRP A 167 -5.25 -18.22 -5.30
C TRP A 167 -5.79 -16.93 -4.69
N PHE A 168 -6.57 -17.02 -3.63
CA PHE A 168 -7.07 -15.85 -2.93
C PHE A 168 -6.18 -15.47 -1.75
N GLN A 169 -5.73 -14.23 -1.71
CA GLN A 169 -4.93 -13.67 -0.63
C GLN A 169 -5.70 -12.57 0.10
N GLN A 170 -5.75 -12.68 1.42
CA GLN A 170 -6.25 -11.64 2.32
C GLN A 170 -5.34 -11.50 3.56
N ASP A 171 -5.42 -10.35 4.21
CA ASP A 171 -4.55 -10.01 5.34
C ASP A 171 -4.97 -10.68 6.67
N GLY A 172 -4.34 -10.25 7.78
CA GLY A 172 -4.58 -10.81 9.10
C GLY A 172 -5.71 -10.16 9.91
N ALA A 173 -6.54 -9.31 9.32
CA ALA A 173 -7.60 -8.59 10.03
C ALA A 173 -8.62 -9.54 10.70
N THR A 174 -9.26 -9.06 11.77
CA THR A 174 -10.16 -9.89 12.57
C THR A 174 -11.36 -10.40 11.75
N CYS A 175 -11.93 -9.57 10.87
CA CYS A 175 -13.01 -9.96 9.96
C CYS A 175 -12.57 -11.05 8.96
N HIS A 176 -11.34 -10.97 8.45
CA HIS A 176 -10.77 -11.89 7.46
C HIS A 176 -10.46 -13.26 8.07
N THR A 177 -10.08 -13.25 9.34
CA THR A 177 -9.60 -14.43 10.07
C THR A 177 -10.66 -15.07 10.96
N ALA A 178 -11.86 -14.50 11.03
CA ALA A 178 -13.01 -15.11 11.69
C ALA A 178 -13.33 -16.48 11.08
N ARG A 179 -13.72 -17.45 11.91
CA ARG A 179 -13.93 -18.83 11.47
C ARG A 179 -14.92 -18.94 10.30
N ALA A 180 -16.05 -18.26 10.41
CA ALA A 180 -17.07 -18.21 9.35
C ALA A 180 -16.54 -17.64 8.03
N THR A 181 -15.62 -16.67 8.09
CA THR A 181 -15.01 -16.07 6.89
C THR A 181 -14.02 -17.04 6.25
N ILE A 182 -13.20 -17.72 7.06
CA ILE A 182 -12.25 -18.72 6.57
C ILE A 182 -13.00 -19.92 5.95
N ASP A 183 -14.07 -20.39 6.59
CA ASP A 183 -14.87 -21.50 6.07
C ASP A 183 -15.52 -21.11 4.72
N LEU A 184 -16.16 -19.92 4.64
CA LEU A 184 -16.71 -19.39 3.37
C LEU A 184 -15.69 -19.36 2.23
N LEU A 185 -14.49 -18.86 2.50
CA LEU A 185 -13.44 -18.76 1.48
C LEU A 185 -12.87 -20.14 1.11
N LYS A 186 -12.79 -21.08 2.06
CA LYS A 186 -12.38 -22.46 1.76
C LYS A 186 -13.42 -23.20 0.92
N ASP A 187 -14.71 -22.95 1.13
CA ASP A 187 -15.76 -23.53 0.28
C ASP A 187 -15.64 -23.06 -1.18
N THR A 188 -15.05 -21.88 -1.40
CA THR A 188 -14.87 -21.29 -2.74
C THR A 188 -13.52 -21.63 -3.37
N PHE A 189 -12.42 -21.43 -2.64
CA PHE A 189 -11.05 -21.53 -3.13
C PHE A 189 -10.31 -22.81 -2.71
N GLY A 190 -10.92 -23.63 -1.85
CA GLY A 190 -10.31 -24.88 -1.37
C GLY A 190 -8.94 -24.66 -0.71
N ASP A 191 -7.93 -25.37 -1.22
CA ASP A 191 -6.55 -25.26 -0.76
C ASP A 191 -5.82 -24.01 -1.29
N HIS A 192 -6.41 -23.28 -2.25
CA HIS A 192 -5.85 -22.08 -2.86
C HIS A 192 -6.13 -20.80 -2.06
N LEU A 193 -5.99 -20.87 -0.73
CA LEU A 193 -6.25 -19.74 0.18
C LEU A 193 -4.99 -19.35 0.96
N ILE A 194 -4.56 -18.09 0.77
CA ILE A 194 -3.44 -17.45 1.45
C ILE A 194 -3.99 -16.51 2.52
N SER A 195 -4.01 -16.97 3.77
CA SER A 195 -4.58 -16.24 4.91
C SER A 195 -3.93 -16.69 6.21
N ARG A 196 -4.04 -15.90 7.28
CA ARG A 196 -3.45 -16.25 8.60
C ARG A 196 -3.83 -17.65 9.11
N PHE A 197 -5.07 -18.07 8.83
CA PHE A 197 -5.61 -19.39 9.18
C PHE A 197 -6.02 -20.22 7.95
N GLY A 198 -5.53 -19.83 6.77
CA GLY A 198 -5.70 -20.58 5.54
C GLY A 198 -4.69 -21.75 5.41
N PRO A 199 -4.83 -22.56 4.36
CA PRO A 199 -3.85 -23.57 3.95
C PRO A 199 -2.42 -23.01 3.86
N VAL A 200 -2.28 -21.81 3.29
CA VAL A 200 -1.01 -21.09 3.23
C VAL A 200 -1.06 -19.90 4.18
N ASN A 201 -0.12 -19.88 5.13
CA ASN A 201 -0.12 -18.90 6.22
C ASN A 201 0.37 -17.51 5.75
N TRP A 202 -0.54 -16.53 5.74
CA TRP A 202 -0.19 -15.12 5.58
C TRP A 202 0.08 -14.46 6.94
N ARG A 203 1.23 -13.81 7.11
CA ARG A 203 1.63 -13.23 8.40
C ARG A 203 1.41 -11.72 8.49
N PRO A 204 1.09 -11.21 9.70
CA PRO A 204 0.88 -9.78 9.93
C PRO A 204 2.09 -8.94 9.50
N ARG A 205 1.84 -7.67 9.15
CA ARG A 205 2.87 -6.67 8.81
C ARG A 205 3.69 -7.05 7.57
N SER A 206 2.99 -7.55 6.56
CA SER A 206 3.55 -7.88 5.23
C SER A 206 2.92 -7.03 4.12
N CYS A 207 2.51 -5.79 4.44
CA CYS A 207 1.99 -4.82 3.47
C CYS A 207 2.99 -4.52 2.34
N ASP A 208 4.28 -4.81 2.54
CA ASP A 208 5.29 -4.73 1.50
C ASP A 208 5.24 -5.88 0.48
N LEU A 209 4.38 -6.88 0.71
CA LEU A 209 4.22 -8.04 -0.17
C LEU A 209 2.90 -8.04 -0.93
N THR A 210 2.07 -6.98 -0.82
CA THR A 210 0.80 -6.88 -1.56
C THR A 210 0.87 -5.74 -2.59
N PRO A 211 0.49 -5.98 -3.87
CA PRO A 211 0.44 -4.94 -4.90
C PRO A 211 -0.56 -3.83 -4.59
N LEU A 212 -1.55 -4.12 -3.74
CA LEU A 212 -2.52 -3.15 -3.27
C LEU A 212 -1.85 -2.05 -2.44
N ASP A 213 -1.02 -2.43 -1.46
CA ASP A 213 -0.36 -1.49 -0.56
C ASP A 213 0.82 -0.75 -1.21
N TYR A 214 1.74 -1.47 -1.88
CA TYR A 214 2.95 -0.84 -2.40
C TYR A 214 2.70 -0.02 -3.69
N PHE A 215 1.65 -0.34 -4.43
CA PHE A 215 1.32 0.29 -5.71
C PHE A 215 -0.09 0.90 -5.72
N LEU A 216 -1.16 0.10 -5.69
CA LEU A 216 -2.50 0.56 -6.08
C LEU A 216 -2.97 1.73 -5.23
N TRP A 217 -2.97 1.58 -3.90
CA TRP A 217 -3.50 2.61 -3.02
C TRP A 217 -2.71 3.90 -3.04
N ARG A 218 -1.38 3.81 -3.21
CA ARG A 218 -0.54 4.99 -3.36
C ARG A 218 -0.81 5.70 -4.68
N TYR A 219 -0.91 4.95 -5.77
CA TYR A 219 -1.16 5.47 -7.11
C TYR A 219 -2.56 6.08 -7.23
N VAL A 220 -3.60 5.39 -6.76
CA VAL A 220 -4.97 5.88 -6.78
C VAL A 220 -5.09 7.15 -5.94
N LYS A 221 -4.55 7.17 -4.72
CA LYS A 221 -4.60 8.37 -3.86
C LYS A 221 -3.90 9.58 -4.47
N SER A 222 -2.79 9.42 -5.20
CA SER A 222 -2.09 10.57 -5.80
C SER A 222 -2.91 11.22 -6.92
N LEU A 223 -3.77 10.46 -7.60
CA LEU A 223 -4.61 10.95 -8.69
C LEU A 223 -5.97 11.44 -8.20
N VAL A 224 -6.63 10.69 -7.30
CA VAL A 224 -7.97 11.01 -6.78
C VAL A 224 -8.00 12.37 -6.07
N TYR A 225 -6.95 12.71 -5.32
CA TYR A 225 -6.89 13.99 -4.61
C TYR A 225 -6.35 15.16 -5.45
N ALA A 226 -5.88 14.92 -6.68
CA ALA A 226 -5.44 15.99 -7.57
C ALA A 226 -6.60 16.93 -7.91
N ASP A 227 -7.80 16.37 -8.05
CA ASP A 227 -9.04 17.10 -8.39
C ASP A 227 -9.73 17.73 -7.17
N LYS A 228 -9.16 17.57 -5.96
CA LYS A 228 -9.65 18.13 -4.69
C LYS A 228 -11.16 17.89 -4.47
N PRO A 229 -11.61 16.63 -4.36
CA PRO A 229 -13.02 16.32 -4.18
C PRO A 229 -13.59 17.01 -2.93
N GLN A 230 -14.82 17.52 -3.03
CA GLN A 230 -15.52 18.27 -1.97
C GLN A 230 -16.74 17.51 -1.42
N THR A 231 -17.11 16.39 -2.03
CA THR A 231 -18.19 15.50 -1.58
C THR A 231 -17.73 14.04 -1.66
N LEU A 232 -18.39 13.14 -0.91
CA LEU A 232 -18.12 11.70 -0.97
C LEU A 232 -18.45 11.13 -2.35
N ASP A 233 -19.55 11.54 -2.96
CA ASP A 233 -19.92 11.11 -4.33
C ASP A 233 -18.82 11.47 -5.35
N HIS A 234 -18.28 12.69 -5.29
CA HIS A 234 -17.21 13.10 -6.22
C HIS A 234 -15.89 12.37 -5.91
N LEU A 235 -15.65 12.02 -4.64
CA LEU A 235 -14.50 11.21 -4.25
C LEU A 235 -14.64 9.78 -4.81
N GLU A 236 -15.83 9.20 -4.71
CA GLU A 236 -16.18 7.89 -5.26
C GLU A 236 -16.04 7.85 -6.79
N ASP A 237 -16.63 8.81 -7.50
CA ASP A 237 -16.53 8.94 -8.95
C ASP A 237 -15.06 9.01 -9.41
N ASN A 238 -14.22 9.76 -8.69
CA ASN A 238 -12.80 9.87 -9.00
C ASN A 238 -12.05 8.56 -8.77
N ILE A 239 -12.38 7.82 -7.70
CA ILE A 239 -11.78 6.50 -7.44
C ILE A 239 -12.13 5.54 -8.56
N CYS A 240 -13.42 5.45 -8.91
CA CYS A 240 -13.92 4.58 -9.99
C CYS A 240 -13.25 4.92 -11.33
N ARG A 241 -13.17 6.20 -11.68
CA ARG A 241 -12.50 6.66 -12.91
C ARG A 241 -11.01 6.30 -12.92
N VAL A 242 -10.28 6.64 -11.85
CA VAL A 242 -8.83 6.39 -11.78
C VAL A 242 -8.52 4.90 -11.88
N ILE A 243 -9.31 4.05 -11.24
CA ILE A 243 -9.14 2.60 -11.30
C ILE A 243 -9.47 2.05 -12.69
N ALA A 244 -10.55 2.53 -13.32
CA ALA A 244 -10.90 2.15 -14.70
C ALA A 244 -9.81 2.54 -15.72
N ASP A 245 -9.07 3.64 -15.47
CA ASP A 245 -7.97 4.09 -16.31
C ASP A 245 -6.67 3.27 -16.14
N ILE A 246 -6.60 2.36 -15.15
CA ILE A 246 -5.43 1.49 -14.95
C ILE A 246 -5.35 0.46 -16.07
N ARG A 247 -4.32 0.61 -16.91
CA ARG A 247 -4.11 -0.28 -18.06
C ARG A 247 -3.66 -1.67 -17.61
N PRO A 248 -4.11 -2.76 -18.27
CA PRO A 248 -3.69 -4.13 -17.95
C PRO A 248 -2.17 -4.33 -17.95
N GLN A 249 -1.43 -3.69 -18.86
CA GLN A 249 0.04 -3.80 -18.92
C GLN A 249 0.74 -3.20 -17.69
N MET A 250 0.07 -2.28 -16.98
CA MET A 250 0.58 -1.76 -15.71
C MET A 250 0.42 -2.82 -14.61
N LEU A 251 -0.70 -3.54 -14.59
CA LEU A 251 -0.96 -4.62 -13.63
C LEU A 251 0.00 -5.80 -13.82
N GLU A 252 0.24 -6.21 -15.06
CA GLU A 252 1.21 -7.26 -15.38
C GLU A 252 2.60 -6.94 -14.81
N LYS A 253 3.10 -5.73 -15.07
CA LYS A 253 4.40 -5.28 -14.55
C LYS A 253 4.46 -5.19 -13.04
N VAL A 254 3.34 -4.80 -12.40
CA VAL A 254 3.25 -4.75 -10.94
C VAL A 254 3.34 -6.16 -10.36
N ILE A 255 2.62 -7.12 -10.96
CA ILE A 255 2.56 -8.51 -10.48
C ILE A 255 3.85 -9.30 -10.77
N GLU A 256 4.61 -8.90 -11.80
CA GLU A 256 5.91 -9.50 -12.13
C GLU A 256 7.09 -9.03 -11.25
N ASN A 257 6.94 -7.93 -10.50
CA ASN A 257 8.01 -7.39 -9.62
C ASN A 257 8.19 -8.21 -8.34
#